data_AF-A0A0F8A1E8-F1
#
_entry.id   AF-A0A0F8A1E8-F1
#
_cell.length_a   1.000
_cell.length_b   1.000
_cell.length_c   1.000
_cell.angle_alpha   90.00
_cell.angle_beta   90.00
_cell.angle_gamma   90.00
#
_symmetry.space_group_name_H-M   'P 1'
#
loop_
_entity.id
_entity.type
_entity.pdbx_description
1 polymer ?
#
loop_
_entity_poly.entity_id
_entity_poly.type
_entity_poly.pdbx_seq_one_letter_code
_entity_poly.pdbx_strand_id
1 'polypeptide(L)'
;MDTQQMIERLIEQLGDGEHIAQLLDYLAIQKHAQYETSENKDDIDFAVAVAKQSILRTSYDDESLSCRLINLSTMLITRYERMGVAAGLEEAIQVARQAVNSAPPDHPDHAACLSNLGNKLRSRYDRVLICILGGLSFYLLYRWDLGTEPFPDFSRRSSWYDIRLIKGNGAGRTAAFSYNSQRDWVVKAFAYAGITSQKKTHVGRSSGARTAELKGISEDQIRRAGRWNQEQMVGC
;
A
#
# COMPACT_ATOMS: atom_id res chain seq x y z
N MET A 1 18.99 -21.97 -4.90
CA MET A 1 17.87 -22.76 -5.45
C MET A 1 16.65 -21.87 -5.32
N ASP A 2 15.88 -21.70 -6.40
CA ASP A 2 14.71 -20.81 -6.37
C ASP A 2 13.65 -21.36 -5.40
N THR A 3 12.92 -20.48 -4.71
CA THR A 3 11.87 -20.81 -3.73
C THR A 3 10.86 -21.79 -4.32
N GLN A 4 10.52 -21.61 -5.60
CA GLN A 4 9.61 -22.47 -6.34
C GLN A 4 10.17 -23.90 -6.53
N GLN A 5 11.43 -24.03 -6.94
CA GLN A 5 12.10 -25.35 -7.05
C GLN A 5 12.21 -26.08 -5.71
N MET A 6 12.38 -25.30 -4.64
CA MET A 6 12.46 -25.81 -3.27
C MET A 6 11.12 -26.39 -2.83
N ILE A 7 10.02 -25.71 -3.15
CA ILE A 7 8.65 -26.15 -2.91
C ILE A 7 8.28 -27.37 -3.75
N GLU A 8 8.61 -27.37 -5.04
CA GLU A 8 8.33 -28.50 -5.95
C GLU A 8 9.00 -29.80 -5.48
N ARG A 9 10.29 -29.73 -5.14
CA ARG A 9 10.99 -30.88 -4.54
C ARG A 9 10.37 -31.36 -3.23
N LEU A 10 9.89 -30.41 -2.41
CA LEU A 10 9.28 -30.73 -1.12
C LEU A 10 7.93 -31.43 -1.33
N ILE A 11 7.15 -31.00 -2.31
CA ILE A 11 5.89 -31.67 -2.71
C ILE A 11 6.17 -33.07 -3.26
N GLU A 12 7.16 -33.22 -4.15
CA GLU A 12 7.57 -34.52 -4.70
C GLU A 12 8.00 -35.51 -3.61
N GLN A 13 8.70 -35.04 -2.58
CA GLN A 13 9.14 -35.88 -1.45
C GLN A 13 7.99 -36.28 -0.51
N LEU A 14 6.98 -35.43 -0.35
CA LEU A 14 5.88 -35.63 0.58
C LEU A 14 4.73 -36.47 -0.01
N GLY A 15 4.60 -36.51 -1.35
CA GLY A 15 3.57 -37.28 -2.06
C GLY A 15 2.17 -36.65 -2.02
N ASP A 16 1.25 -37.18 -2.83
CA ASP A 16 -0.13 -36.67 -2.93
C ASP A 16 -1.05 -37.36 -1.92
N GLY A 17 -1.36 -36.65 -0.83
CA GLY A 17 -2.36 -37.08 0.17
C GLY A 17 -2.84 -35.90 1.02
N GLU A 18 -4.01 -36.01 1.64
CA GLU A 18 -4.63 -34.94 2.44
C GLU A 18 -3.71 -34.37 3.55
N HIS A 19 -2.78 -35.20 4.03
CA HIS A 19 -1.74 -34.84 5.00
C HIS A 19 -0.71 -33.84 4.47
N ILE A 20 -0.48 -33.75 3.15
CA ILE A 20 0.53 -32.82 2.60
C ILE A 20 0.12 -31.37 2.84
N ALA A 21 -1.18 -31.06 2.78
CA ALA A 21 -1.66 -29.73 3.12
C ALA A 21 -1.25 -29.38 4.56
N GLN A 22 -1.49 -30.27 5.53
CA GLN A 22 -1.17 -30.02 6.94
C GLN A 22 0.33 -29.84 7.17
N LEU A 23 1.17 -30.65 6.52
CA LEU A 23 2.63 -30.53 6.61
C LEU A 23 3.14 -29.20 6.03
N LEU A 24 2.56 -28.77 4.89
CA LEU A 24 2.88 -27.48 4.30
C LEU A 24 2.47 -26.32 5.22
N ASP A 25 1.28 -26.39 5.86
CA ASP A 25 0.86 -25.35 6.82
C ASP A 25 1.81 -25.26 8.02
N TYR A 26 2.17 -26.41 8.60
CA TYR A 26 3.13 -26.48 9.70
C TYR A 26 4.49 -25.87 9.32
N LEU A 27 4.99 -26.22 8.14
CA LEU A 27 6.25 -25.66 7.62
C LEU A 27 6.16 -24.14 7.42
N ALA A 28 5.03 -23.63 6.92
CA ALA A 28 4.81 -22.21 6.76
C ALA A 28 4.85 -21.47 8.11
N ILE A 29 4.19 -22.01 9.14
CA ILE A 29 4.22 -21.47 10.50
C ILE A 29 5.65 -21.46 11.06
N GLN A 30 6.39 -22.57 10.91
CA GLN A 30 7.77 -22.66 11.38
C GLN A 30 8.66 -21.61 10.71
N LYS A 31 8.49 -21.41 9.40
CA LYS A 31 9.26 -20.44 8.63
C LYS A 31 8.92 -19.00 8.98
N HIS A 32 7.65 -18.72 9.24
CA HIS A 32 7.21 -17.42 9.76
C HIS A 32 7.79 -17.13 11.14
N ALA A 33 7.78 -18.10 12.07
CA ALA A 33 8.42 -17.95 13.38
C ALA A 33 9.94 -17.77 13.27
N GLN A 34 10.59 -18.48 12.34
CA GLN A 34 12.01 -18.29 12.07
C GLN A 34 12.29 -16.85 11.60
N TYR A 35 11.46 -16.32 10.70
CA TYR A 35 11.54 -14.92 10.26
C TYR A 35 11.45 -13.93 11.43
N GLU A 36 10.57 -14.15 12.40
CA GLU A 36 10.43 -13.23 13.55
C GLU A 36 11.69 -13.15 14.41
N THR A 37 12.53 -14.19 14.40
CA THR A 37 13.80 -14.22 15.13
C THR A 37 15.00 -13.80 14.29
N SER A 38 15.00 -14.11 12.99
CA SER A 38 16.15 -13.89 12.09
C SER A 38 16.07 -12.58 11.29
N GLU A 39 14.86 -12.04 11.11
CA GLU A 39 14.50 -10.98 10.17
C GLU A 39 14.91 -11.26 8.69
N ASN A 40 15.19 -12.51 8.34
CA ASN A 40 15.58 -12.90 7.00
C ASN A 40 14.38 -12.91 6.04
N LYS A 41 14.37 -12.00 5.07
CA LYS A 41 13.24 -11.83 4.13
C LYS A 41 12.92 -13.09 3.32
N ASP A 42 13.90 -13.95 3.07
CA ASP A 42 13.67 -15.20 2.34
C ASP A 42 12.76 -16.16 3.14
N ASP A 43 12.82 -16.12 4.47
CA ASP A 43 11.99 -16.98 5.32
C ASP A 43 10.51 -16.57 5.27
N ILE A 44 10.18 -15.28 5.23
CA ILE A 44 8.78 -14.82 5.09
C ILE A 44 8.23 -15.04 3.68
N ASP A 45 9.05 -14.85 2.64
CA ASP A 45 8.65 -15.12 1.26
C ASP A 45 8.38 -16.62 1.07
N PHE A 46 9.25 -17.47 1.62
CA PHE A 46 9.06 -18.92 1.63
C PHE A 46 7.82 -19.35 2.43
N ALA A 47 7.60 -18.79 3.62
CA ALA A 47 6.42 -19.08 4.44
C ALA A 47 5.11 -18.78 3.69
N VAL A 48 5.01 -17.60 3.05
CA VAL A 48 3.84 -17.22 2.25
C VAL A 48 3.65 -18.16 1.06
N ALA A 49 4.72 -18.52 0.36
CA ALA A 49 4.64 -19.40 -0.80
C ALA A 49 4.16 -20.81 -0.41
N VAL A 50 4.68 -21.37 0.68
CA VAL A 50 4.26 -22.68 1.19
C VAL A 50 2.82 -22.65 1.73
N ALA A 51 2.43 -21.60 2.46
CA ALA A 51 1.05 -21.46 2.95
C ALA A 51 0.02 -21.43 1.80
N LYS A 52 0.35 -20.79 0.67
CA LYS A 52 -0.50 -20.84 -0.54
C LYS A 52 -0.62 -22.25 -1.10
N GLN A 53 0.45 -23.02 -1.13
CA GLN A 53 0.43 -24.43 -1.59
C GLN A 53 -0.37 -25.35 -0.67
N SER A 54 -0.35 -25.08 0.65
CA SER A 54 -1.20 -25.73 1.64
C SER A 54 -2.68 -25.49 1.32
N ILE A 55 -3.09 -24.25 1.10
CA ILE A 55 -4.49 -23.89 0.78
C ILE A 55 -4.95 -24.50 -0.54
N LEU A 56 -4.11 -24.49 -1.58
CA LEU A 56 -4.45 -25.08 -2.88
C LEU A 56 -4.79 -26.59 -2.81
N ARG A 57 -4.34 -27.26 -1.75
CA ARG A 57 -4.54 -28.70 -1.52
C ARG A 57 -5.54 -29.00 -0.41
N THR A 58 -6.12 -27.97 0.19
CA THR A 58 -7.13 -28.09 1.24
C THR A 58 -8.50 -28.08 0.56
N SER A 59 -9.36 -29.06 0.88
CA SER A 59 -10.74 -29.06 0.40
C SER A 59 -11.50 -27.87 1.01
N TYR A 60 -12.51 -27.36 0.31
CA TYR A 60 -13.35 -26.30 0.85
C TYR A 60 -14.13 -26.75 2.10
N ASP A 61 -14.46 -28.04 2.18
CA ASP A 61 -15.20 -28.65 3.29
C ASP A 61 -14.29 -29.07 4.46
N ASP A 62 -12.98 -28.85 4.37
CA ASP A 62 -12.04 -29.11 5.47
C ASP A 62 -12.20 -28.04 6.56
N GLU A 63 -12.53 -28.48 7.78
CA GLU A 63 -12.67 -27.62 8.97
C GLU A 63 -11.41 -26.79 9.26
N SER A 64 -10.24 -27.24 8.79
CA SER A 64 -8.95 -26.56 8.97
C SER A 64 -8.73 -25.39 8.00
N LEU A 65 -9.58 -25.23 6.97
CA LEU A 65 -9.37 -24.22 5.93
C LEU A 65 -9.39 -22.78 6.51
N SER A 66 -10.30 -22.50 7.43
CA SER A 66 -10.39 -21.22 8.16
C SER A 66 -9.05 -20.86 8.82
N CYS A 67 -8.48 -21.82 9.55
CA CYS A 67 -7.22 -21.67 10.28
C CYS A 67 -6.04 -21.43 9.33
N ARG A 68 -5.93 -22.20 8.25
CA ARG A 68 -4.88 -22.03 7.22
C ARG A 68 -4.96 -20.65 6.55
N LEU A 69 -6.17 -20.18 6.26
CA LEU A 69 -6.40 -18.83 5.71
C LEU A 69 -6.03 -17.73 6.71
N ILE A 70 -6.35 -17.90 8.00
CA ILE A 70 -5.91 -17.01 9.08
C ILE A 70 -4.37 -16.93 9.14
N ASN A 71 -3.68 -18.08 9.04
CA ASN A 71 -2.22 -18.15 9.04
C ASN A 71 -1.64 -17.39 7.84
N LEU A 72 -2.10 -17.68 6.62
CA LEU A 72 -1.64 -16.99 5.41
C LEU A 72 -1.87 -15.48 5.49
N SER A 73 -3.06 -15.02 5.92
CA SER A 73 -3.37 -13.59 6.07
C SER A 73 -2.44 -12.89 7.05
N THR A 74 -1.94 -13.61 8.06
CA THR A 74 -1.00 -13.09 9.06
C THR A 74 0.39 -12.94 8.48
N MET A 75 0.88 -13.97 7.80
CA MET A 75 2.16 -13.91 7.09
C MET A 75 2.19 -12.80 6.03
N LEU A 76 1.09 -12.60 5.29
CA LEU A 76 0.98 -11.52 4.30
C LEU A 76 1.04 -10.12 4.93
N ILE A 77 0.43 -9.92 6.10
CA ILE A 77 0.56 -8.65 6.83
C ILE A 77 1.97 -8.46 7.35
N THR A 78 2.59 -9.48 7.96
CA THR A 78 3.97 -9.37 8.43
C THR A 78 4.89 -8.98 7.27
N ARG A 79 4.70 -9.60 6.11
CA ARG A 79 5.42 -9.26 4.87
C ARG A 79 5.17 -7.81 4.44
N TYR A 80 3.91 -7.36 4.40
CA TYR A 80 3.55 -5.98 4.10
C TYR A 80 4.20 -4.98 5.06
N GLU A 81 4.14 -5.26 6.36
CA GLU A 81 4.67 -4.39 7.39
C GLU A 81 6.19 -4.26 7.24
N ARG A 82 6.87 -5.35 6.93
CA ARG A 82 8.34 -5.37 6.92
C ARG A 82 8.94 -4.96 5.58
N MET A 83 8.21 -5.15 4.48
CA MET A 83 8.70 -4.86 3.12
C MET A 83 8.04 -3.65 2.46
N GLY A 84 6.93 -3.15 3.00
CA GLY A 84 6.21 -1.99 2.46
C GLY A 84 5.50 -2.23 1.12
N VAL A 85 5.41 -3.50 0.68
CA VAL A 85 4.78 -3.87 -0.59
C VAL A 85 3.26 -3.83 -0.42
N ALA A 86 2.63 -2.75 -0.85
CA ALA A 86 1.18 -2.50 -0.68
C ALA A 86 0.28 -3.63 -1.19
N ALA A 87 0.72 -4.39 -2.20
CA ALA A 87 -0.02 -5.55 -2.71
C ALA A 87 -0.25 -6.63 -1.63
N GLY A 88 0.68 -6.79 -0.67
CA GLY A 88 0.55 -7.78 0.41
C GLY A 88 -0.58 -7.47 1.40
N LEU A 89 -0.92 -6.19 1.60
CA LEU A 89 -2.03 -5.80 2.49
C LEU A 89 -3.39 -6.13 1.89
N GLU A 90 -3.62 -5.78 0.62
CA GLU A 90 -4.91 -6.07 -0.02
C GLU A 90 -5.10 -7.58 -0.21
N GLU A 91 -4.03 -8.32 -0.52
CA GLU A 91 -4.06 -9.77 -0.54
C GLU A 91 -4.41 -10.36 0.84
N ALA A 92 -3.81 -9.85 1.92
CA ALA A 92 -4.13 -10.29 3.28
C ALA A 92 -5.61 -10.07 3.64
N ILE A 93 -6.19 -8.93 3.23
CA ILE A 93 -7.61 -8.62 3.44
C ILE A 93 -8.49 -9.60 2.65
N GLN A 94 -8.12 -9.89 1.40
CA GLN A 94 -8.88 -10.83 0.58
C GLN A 94 -8.85 -12.26 1.16
N VAL A 95 -7.68 -12.71 1.62
CA VAL A 95 -7.54 -14.02 2.30
C VAL A 95 -8.32 -14.04 3.61
N ALA A 96 -8.31 -12.96 4.39
CA ALA A 96 -9.11 -12.89 5.62
C ALA A 96 -10.63 -12.93 5.35
N ARG A 97 -11.10 -12.36 4.23
CA ARG A 97 -12.50 -12.51 3.79
C ARG A 97 -12.82 -13.95 3.40
N GLN A 98 -11.89 -14.64 2.75
CA GLN A 98 -12.06 -16.07 2.45
C GLN A 98 -12.19 -16.90 3.73
N ALA A 99 -11.41 -16.59 4.78
CA ALA A 99 -11.51 -17.27 6.07
C ALA A 99 -12.90 -17.10 6.71
N VAL A 100 -13.47 -15.89 6.66
CA VAL A 100 -14.85 -15.64 7.12
C VAL A 100 -15.88 -16.41 6.30
N ASN A 101 -15.65 -16.58 4.99
CA ASN A 101 -16.56 -17.34 4.14
C ASN A 101 -16.45 -18.85 4.34
N SER A 102 -15.29 -19.38 4.72
CA SER A 102 -15.11 -20.82 5.00
C SER A 102 -15.62 -21.21 6.39
N ALA A 103 -15.69 -20.27 7.33
CA ALA A 103 -16.28 -20.47 8.66
C ALA A 103 -17.63 -19.73 8.75
N PRO A 104 -18.78 -20.35 8.40
CA PRO A 104 -20.10 -19.73 8.54
C PRO A 104 -20.43 -19.37 10.00
N PRO A 105 -21.49 -18.59 10.29
CA PRO A 105 -21.78 -18.08 11.64
C PRO A 105 -21.86 -19.14 12.76
N ASP A 106 -22.26 -20.36 12.43
CA ASP A 106 -22.37 -21.48 13.39
C ASP A 106 -21.04 -22.23 13.59
N HIS A 107 -19.98 -21.88 12.85
CA HIS A 107 -18.67 -22.51 12.95
C HIS A 107 -17.89 -21.98 14.16
N PRO A 108 -17.19 -22.84 14.93
CA PRO A 108 -16.42 -22.43 16.11
C PRO A 108 -15.41 -21.30 15.85
N ASP A 109 -14.76 -21.32 14.68
CA ASP A 109 -13.75 -20.33 14.29
C ASP A 109 -14.31 -19.01 13.74
N HIS A 110 -15.63 -18.85 13.59
CA HIS A 110 -16.21 -17.67 12.94
C HIS A 110 -15.77 -16.36 13.62
N ALA A 111 -15.78 -16.34 14.95
CA ALA A 111 -15.34 -15.19 15.74
C ALA A 111 -13.85 -14.87 15.54
N ALA A 112 -13.00 -15.90 15.41
CA ALA A 112 -11.58 -15.74 15.14
C ALA A 112 -11.34 -15.18 13.72
N CYS A 113 -12.09 -15.65 12.73
CA CYS A 113 -12.03 -15.15 11.35
C CYS A 113 -12.43 -13.67 11.26
N LEU A 114 -13.53 -13.28 11.92
CA LEU A 114 -13.97 -11.87 11.99
C LEU A 114 -12.95 -10.98 12.68
N SER A 115 -12.38 -11.45 13.79
CA SER A 115 -11.34 -10.73 14.52
C SER A 115 -10.08 -10.55 13.67
N ASN A 116 -9.68 -11.59 12.94
CA ASN A 116 -8.57 -11.52 11.99
C ASN A 116 -8.85 -10.47 10.89
N LEU A 117 -10.01 -10.53 10.23
CA LEU A 117 -10.40 -9.56 9.21
C LEU A 117 -10.42 -8.12 9.75
N GLY A 118 -10.96 -7.92 10.95
CA GLY A 118 -10.95 -6.63 11.64
C GLY A 118 -9.53 -6.08 11.82
N ASN A 119 -8.58 -6.93 12.24
CA ASN A 119 -7.17 -6.55 12.36
C ASN A 119 -6.55 -6.18 11.01
N LYS A 120 -6.80 -6.95 9.93
CA LYS A 120 -6.27 -6.62 8.59
C LYS A 120 -6.83 -5.29 8.06
N LEU A 121 -8.13 -5.05 8.28
CA LEU A 121 -8.78 -3.79 7.94
C LEU A 121 -8.21 -2.63 8.76
N ARG A 122 -7.89 -2.84 10.05
CA ARG A 122 -7.21 -1.82 10.86
C ARG A 122 -5.83 -1.49 10.31
N SER A 123 -5.02 -2.51 9.98
CA SER A 123 -3.68 -2.32 9.37
C SER A 123 -3.71 -1.50 8.08
N ARG A 124 -4.83 -1.52 7.34
CA ARG A 124 -5.05 -0.66 6.15
C ARG A 124 -5.07 0.83 6.47
N TYR A 125 -5.47 1.19 7.69
CA TYR A 125 -5.55 2.57 8.16
C TYR A 125 -4.36 2.95 9.06
N ASP A 126 -3.66 1.98 9.64
CA ASP A 126 -2.50 2.22 10.52
C ASP A 126 -1.28 2.77 9.76
N ARG A 127 -1.09 2.40 8.49
CA ARG A 127 -0.03 2.98 7.64
C ARG A 127 -0.56 4.14 6.83
N VAL A 128 -0.51 5.32 7.45
CA VAL A 128 -0.79 6.67 6.95
C VAL A 128 0.13 7.08 5.77
N LEU A 129 0.46 6.18 4.85
CA LEU A 129 1.04 6.56 3.55
C LEU A 129 -0.04 6.90 2.50
N ILE A 130 -1.33 6.69 2.80
CA ILE A 130 -2.42 6.94 1.84
C ILE A 130 -3.69 7.51 2.51
N CYS A 131 -3.60 8.17 3.67
CA CYS A 131 -4.66 9.08 4.08
C CYS A 131 -4.21 10.51 3.81
N ILE A 132 -4.62 11.08 2.68
CA ILE A 132 -4.33 12.49 2.35
C ILE A 132 -4.82 13.41 3.48
N LEU A 133 -5.96 13.08 4.10
CA LEU A 133 -6.47 13.78 5.27
C LEU A 133 -5.57 13.61 6.49
N GLY A 134 -5.10 12.39 6.78
CA GLY A 134 -4.20 12.13 7.91
C GLY A 134 -2.85 12.83 7.76
N GLY A 135 -2.22 12.73 6.59
CA GLY A 135 -0.98 13.45 6.29
C GLY A 135 -1.15 14.96 6.35
N LEU A 136 -2.29 15.48 5.87
CA LEU A 136 -2.63 16.89 6.01
C LEU A 136 -2.85 17.30 7.48
N SER A 137 -3.55 16.48 8.27
CA SER A 137 -3.78 16.72 9.70
C SER A 137 -2.47 16.80 10.48
N PHE A 138 -1.55 15.85 10.27
CA PHE A 138 -0.22 15.89 10.90
C PHE A 138 0.58 17.12 10.48
N TYR A 139 0.54 17.48 9.19
CA TYR A 139 1.20 18.70 8.71
C TYR A 139 0.62 19.96 9.34
N LEU A 140 -0.70 20.08 9.46
CA LEU A 140 -1.36 21.24 10.06
C LEU A 140 -1.08 21.33 11.57
N LEU A 141 -1.09 20.21 12.29
CA LEU A 141 -0.70 20.12 13.70
C LEU A 141 0.74 20.59 13.89
N TYR A 142 1.69 20.07 13.11
CA TYR A 142 3.07 20.50 13.18
C TYR A 142 3.22 22.00 12.86
N ARG A 143 2.46 22.50 11.90
CA ARG A 143 2.55 23.90 11.47
C ARG A 143 2.02 24.90 12.49
N TRP A 144 0.86 24.63 13.10
CA TRP A 144 0.14 25.61 13.92
C TRP A 144 0.19 25.36 15.43
N ASP A 145 0.40 24.13 15.86
CA ASP A 145 0.43 23.77 17.28
C ASP A 145 1.85 23.54 17.80
N LEU A 146 2.72 22.93 16.98
CA LEU A 146 4.11 22.63 17.36
C LEU A 146 5.13 23.60 16.74
N GLY A 147 4.73 24.31 15.70
CA GLY A 147 5.56 25.23 14.93
C GLY A 147 5.58 26.64 15.50
N THR A 148 6.34 27.52 14.87
CA THR A 148 6.39 28.95 15.22
C THR A 148 5.29 29.78 14.56
N GLU A 149 4.49 29.19 13.66
CA GLU A 149 3.41 29.88 12.97
C GLU A 149 2.13 29.82 13.83
N PRO A 150 1.52 30.97 14.17
CA PRO A 150 0.33 30.97 15.02
C PRO A 150 -0.88 30.38 14.29
N PHE A 151 -1.78 29.75 15.06
CA PHE A 151 -3.04 29.22 14.57
C PHE A 151 -3.88 30.30 13.84
N PRO A 152 -4.51 30.00 12.68
CA PRO A 152 -5.27 30.98 11.92
C PRO A 152 -6.51 31.49 12.65
N ASP A 153 -6.80 32.78 12.47
CA ASP A 153 -8.10 33.35 12.83
C ASP A 153 -9.12 33.05 11.74
N PHE A 154 -10.11 32.19 12.06
CA PHE A 154 -11.19 31.82 11.14
C PHE A 154 -12.44 32.70 11.24
N SER A 155 -12.45 33.71 12.13
CA SER A 155 -13.63 34.56 12.36
C SER A 155 -14.00 35.43 11.15
N ARG A 156 -13.02 35.84 10.34
CA ARG A 156 -13.21 36.73 9.19
C ARG A 156 -12.53 36.15 7.95
N ARG A 157 -13.26 36.14 6.82
CA ARG A 157 -12.75 35.61 5.54
C ARG A 157 -11.39 36.21 5.16
N SER A 158 -11.22 37.53 5.29
CA SER A 158 -9.96 38.21 4.98
C SER A 158 -8.76 37.72 5.80
N SER A 159 -8.98 37.16 7.00
CA SER A 159 -7.93 36.65 7.88
C SER A 159 -7.37 35.30 7.43
N TRP A 160 -8.15 34.48 6.70
CA TRP A 160 -7.77 33.10 6.35
C TRP A 160 -7.79 32.77 4.86
N TYR A 161 -8.47 33.56 4.02
CA TYR A 161 -8.73 33.19 2.62
C TYR A 161 -7.46 32.97 1.78
N ASP A 162 -6.41 33.73 2.04
CA ASP A 162 -5.14 33.64 1.30
C ASP A 162 -4.11 32.71 1.95
N ILE A 163 -4.43 32.09 3.08
CA ILE A 163 -3.55 31.12 3.73
C ILE A 163 -3.43 29.90 2.81
N ARG A 164 -2.19 29.56 2.44
CA ARG A 164 -1.94 28.37 1.63
C ARG A 164 -2.06 27.14 2.51
N LEU A 165 -2.84 26.16 2.05
CA LEU A 165 -3.01 24.89 2.75
C LEU A 165 -1.66 24.20 2.98
N ILE A 166 -0.81 24.15 1.95
CA ILE A 166 0.61 23.75 2.05
C ILE A 166 1.48 24.98 1.75
N LYS A 167 2.28 25.40 2.74
CA LYS A 167 3.13 26.59 2.68
C LYS A 167 4.45 26.30 1.96
N GLY A 168 4.81 27.15 0.99
CA GLY A 168 6.11 27.12 0.32
C GLY A 168 7.23 27.82 1.11
N ASN A 169 8.43 27.85 0.55
CA ASN A 169 9.65 28.34 1.22
C ASN A 169 9.70 29.87 1.50
N GLY A 170 8.61 30.61 1.30
CA GLY A 170 8.55 32.06 1.57
C GLY A 170 8.20 32.37 3.04
N ALA A 171 8.59 33.55 3.51
CA ALA A 171 8.42 33.97 4.91
C ALA A 171 6.95 34.05 5.38
N GLY A 172 5.99 34.25 4.46
CA GLY A 172 4.57 34.42 4.78
C GLY A 172 3.73 33.14 4.66
N ARG A 173 2.66 33.05 5.47
CA ARG A 173 1.64 31.97 5.41
C ARG A 173 0.88 31.85 4.08
N THR A 174 1.05 32.84 3.21
CA THR A 174 0.46 32.96 1.86
C THR A 174 1.40 32.48 0.76
N ALA A 175 2.66 32.14 1.10
CA ALA A 175 3.67 31.73 0.15
C ALA A 175 3.28 30.40 -0.52
N ALA A 176 3.06 30.44 -1.84
CA ALA A 176 2.83 29.26 -2.64
C ALA A 176 4.17 28.57 -2.99
N PHE A 177 4.15 27.25 -3.15
CA PHE A 177 5.29 26.56 -3.76
C PHE A 177 5.44 26.98 -5.22
N SER A 178 6.66 27.30 -5.63
CA SER A 178 6.98 27.45 -7.05
C SER A 178 6.75 26.11 -7.77
N TYR A 179 6.38 26.17 -9.05
CA TYR A 179 6.22 24.98 -9.89
C TYR A 179 7.48 24.09 -9.86
N ASN A 180 8.67 24.70 -9.94
CA ASN A 180 9.95 23.98 -9.91
C ASN A 180 10.14 23.24 -8.59
N SER A 181 9.85 23.89 -7.45
CA SER A 181 9.95 23.25 -6.14
C SER A 181 8.99 22.07 -6.00
N GLN A 182 7.75 22.20 -6.49
CA GLN A 182 6.78 21.09 -6.48
C GLN A 182 7.30 19.91 -7.30
N ARG A 183 7.80 20.19 -8.52
CA ARG A 183 8.39 19.17 -9.40
C ARG A 183 9.55 18.45 -8.74
N ASP A 184 10.49 19.20 -8.16
CA ASP A 184 11.70 18.61 -7.59
C ASP A 184 11.37 17.69 -6.39
N TRP A 185 10.38 18.06 -5.57
CA TRP A 185 9.89 17.20 -4.49
C TRP A 185 9.17 15.94 -4.99
N VAL A 186 8.35 16.05 -6.04
CA VAL A 186 7.69 14.88 -6.64
C VAL A 186 8.71 13.91 -7.23
N VAL A 187 9.73 14.42 -7.93
CA VAL A 187 10.83 13.60 -8.48
C VAL A 187 11.59 12.88 -7.36
N LYS A 188 11.91 13.59 -6.26
CA LYS A 188 12.55 12.96 -5.09
C LYS A 188 11.67 11.87 -4.47
N ALA A 189 10.39 12.13 -4.26
CA ALA A 189 9.46 11.16 -3.68
C ALA A 189 9.36 9.89 -4.54
N PHE A 190 9.31 10.04 -5.87
CA PHE A 190 9.30 8.91 -6.79
C PHE A 190 10.62 8.13 -6.78
N ALA A 191 11.76 8.82 -6.75
CA ALA A 191 13.06 8.17 -6.65
C ALA A 191 13.18 7.32 -5.36
N TYR A 192 12.69 7.82 -4.22
CA TYR A 192 12.62 7.04 -2.97
C TYR A 192 11.74 5.78 -3.09
N ALA A 193 10.70 5.82 -3.92
CA ALA A 193 9.84 4.68 -4.22
C ALA A 193 10.40 3.78 -5.33
N GLY A 194 11.62 4.01 -5.82
CA GLY A 194 12.20 3.28 -6.96
C GLY A 194 11.57 3.61 -8.31
N ILE A 195 10.72 4.64 -8.38
CA ILE A 195 10.03 5.07 -9.60
C ILE A 195 10.88 6.13 -10.29
N THR A 196 11.30 5.84 -11.52
CA THR A 196 11.97 6.83 -12.38
C THR A 196 10.96 7.44 -13.33
N SER A 197 10.58 8.71 -13.12
CA SER A 197 9.70 9.44 -14.03
C SER A 197 10.50 10.46 -14.84
N GLN A 198 10.42 10.34 -16.16
CA GLN A 198 11.01 11.31 -17.10
C GLN A 198 10.04 12.45 -17.44
N LYS A 199 8.78 12.40 -16.97
CA LYS A 199 7.72 13.35 -17.36
C LYS A 199 7.42 14.39 -16.29
N LYS A 200 7.12 15.63 -16.72
CA LYS A 200 6.61 16.72 -15.88
C LYS A 200 5.14 16.53 -15.41
N THR A 201 4.51 15.38 -15.68
CA THR A 201 3.04 15.18 -15.64
C THR A 201 2.42 15.08 -14.25
N HIS A 202 3.22 15.01 -13.19
CA HIS A 202 2.73 14.78 -11.82
C HIS A 202 2.61 16.06 -10.98
N VAL A 203 2.91 17.22 -11.57
CA VAL A 203 2.72 18.54 -10.96
C VAL A 203 1.46 19.18 -11.53
N GLY A 204 0.78 20.01 -10.74
CA GLY A 204 -0.39 20.76 -11.21
C GLY A 204 -0.07 21.53 -12.50
N ARG A 205 -0.95 21.43 -13.50
CA ARG A 205 -0.83 22.15 -14.77
C ARG A 205 -0.74 23.66 -14.52
N SER A 206 -0.01 24.37 -15.39
CA SER A 206 -0.05 25.84 -15.41
C SER A 206 -1.49 26.32 -15.62
N SER A 207 -1.83 27.51 -15.10
CA SER A 207 -3.23 27.96 -15.11
C SER A 207 -3.83 28.03 -16.53
N GLY A 208 -3.02 28.36 -17.54
CA GLY A 208 -3.42 28.36 -18.94
C GLY A 208 -3.79 26.98 -19.47
N ALA A 209 -2.98 25.95 -19.19
CA ALA A 209 -3.26 24.59 -19.61
C ALA A 209 -4.48 23.98 -18.88
N ARG A 210 -4.64 24.28 -17.59
CA ARG A 210 -5.81 23.88 -16.81
C ARG A 210 -7.11 24.51 -17.32
N THR A 211 -7.05 25.80 -17.69
CA THR A 211 -8.20 26.53 -18.23
C THR A 211 -8.61 26.00 -19.61
N ALA A 212 -7.64 25.58 -20.43
CA ALA A 212 -7.89 24.99 -21.74
C ALA A 212 -8.59 23.63 -21.64
N GLU A 213 -8.17 22.76 -20.72
CA GLU A 213 -8.85 21.48 -20.45
C GLU A 213 -10.29 21.66 -19.97
N LEU A 214 -10.53 22.59 -19.03
CA LEU A 214 -11.88 22.87 -18.55
C LEU A 214 -12.81 23.37 -19.67
N LYS A 215 -12.24 23.90 -20.76
CA LYS A 215 -12.96 24.32 -21.96
C LYS A 215 -13.04 23.22 -23.02
N GLY A 216 -12.62 22.00 -22.71
CA GLY A 216 -12.68 20.84 -23.61
C GLY A 216 -11.65 20.85 -24.73
N ILE A 217 -10.58 21.65 -24.63
CA ILE A 217 -9.51 21.70 -25.63
C ILE A 217 -8.68 20.41 -25.52
N SER A 218 -8.37 19.78 -26.66
CA SER A 218 -7.65 18.51 -26.67
C SER A 218 -6.20 18.66 -26.22
N GLU A 219 -5.64 17.62 -25.62
CA GLU A 219 -4.25 17.60 -25.15
C GLU A 219 -3.26 17.99 -26.27
N ASP A 220 -3.50 17.53 -27.50
CA ASP A 220 -2.69 17.88 -28.66
C ASP A 220 -2.75 19.38 -29.02
N GLN A 221 -3.88 20.04 -28.78
CA GLN A 221 -4.02 21.48 -28.96
C GLN A 221 -3.32 22.25 -27.83
N ILE A 222 -3.43 21.78 -26.59
CA ILE A 222 -2.74 22.38 -25.43
C ILE A 222 -1.21 22.29 -25.61
N ARG A 223 -0.71 21.13 -26.06
CA ARG A 223 0.72 20.92 -26.36
C ARG A 223 1.22 21.77 -27.52
N ARG A 224 0.40 21.95 -28.56
CA ARG A 224 0.71 22.84 -29.70
C ARG A 224 0.77 24.31 -29.30
N ALA A 225 -0.12 24.75 -28.41
CA ALA A 225 -0.15 26.12 -27.90
C ALA A 225 1.02 26.43 -26.95
N GLY A 226 1.45 25.44 -26.15
CA GLY A 226 2.52 25.58 -25.17
C GLY A 226 3.94 25.28 -25.68
N ARG A 227 4.20 25.39 -27.00
CA ARG A 227 5.40 24.88 -27.69
C ARG A 227 6.65 24.81 -26.80
N TRP A 228 7.01 23.56 -26.46
CA TRP A 228 8.33 22.95 -26.22
C TRP A 228 8.15 21.84 -25.19
N ASN A 229 7.97 20.61 -25.69
CA ASN A 229 8.51 19.38 -25.12
C ASN A 229 8.18 18.23 -26.09
N GLN A 230 9.15 17.98 -26.99
CA GLN A 230 9.31 16.70 -27.66
C GLN A 230 9.49 15.62 -26.60
N GLU A 231 8.84 14.47 -26.77
CA GLU A 231 9.30 13.12 -26.40
C GLU A 231 8.13 12.13 -26.57
N GLN A 232 8.39 11.10 -27.39
CA GLN A 232 7.52 9.95 -27.63
C GLN A 232 7.69 8.89 -26.51
N MET A 233 6.68 8.07 -26.28
CA MET A 233 6.79 6.89 -25.41
C MET A 233 7.40 5.72 -26.19
N VAL A 234 8.37 5.02 -25.60
CA VAL A 234 8.84 3.72 -26.11
C VAL A 234 8.81 2.71 -24.95
N GLY A 235 8.19 1.54 -25.19
CA GLY A 235 8.27 0.36 -24.33
C GLY A 235 7.34 0.33 -23.12
N CYS A 236 6.02 0.18 -23.35
CA CYS A 236 5.13 -0.44 -22.36
C CYS A 236 5.39 -1.93 -22.27
#